data_AF-A0A7S4MMM0-F1
#
_entry.id   AF-A0A7S4MMM0-F1
#
_cell.length_a   1.000
_cell.length_b   1.000
_cell.length_c   1.000
_cell.angle_alpha   90.00
_cell.angle_beta   90.00
_cell.angle_gamma   90.00
#
_symmetry.space_group_name_H-M   'P 1'
#
loop_
_entity.id
_entity.type
_entity.pdbx_description
1 polymer ?
#
loop_
_entity_poly.entity_id
_entity_poly.type
_entity_poly.pdbx_seq_one_letter_code
_entity_poly.pdbx_strand_id
1 'polypeptide(L)'
;SEAVISEADINLDCSTLKSTEQRHNAVRDWMQGLGEEFPASQRSTLRKHINQQLEGLESANLSSITIKVFSNGKWELSVVSSMESEDGEQTVTPWAVESTDGIDYDKLVRQFGSSSIDEALLQRFEKVTGHVPHPWLRRGYFFSHRDLNLILDRHEKGEKFYLYTGRGPSSDSLHFGHLVPFLFTKWLQDVFDAPLVVQCTDDEKYLWKGMTPEESQRYLYENVKDIIAIGFDISKTFIFSDLAYLGHMYPTVLQIQRSVNASQAKGIFGFVDSDNIGKFSFPAIQAAPSFPSSFPVIFNNRKDLLCLIPCAIDQDPYFRMTRDVAPRLGFMKPALIHSKFFPALQGNKTKMSASDQNSAIFLTDTPEMIEAKIKKHAFSGGQVTLQEQRELGADIDVDVSYQYLRFFMEDDARLEQIGADYKAGKMLTGEVKKILSDILIEKVKAHQIARSYVTDDVIKAFMSVRPLNY
;
A
#
# COMPACT_ATOMS: atom_id res chain seq x y z
N SER A 1 -7.81 -21.65 31.85
CA SER A 1 -7.69 -22.95 31.16
C SER A 1 -8.72 -23.90 31.75
N GLU A 2 -9.87 -24.02 31.11
CA GLU A 2 -10.83 -25.07 31.45
C GLU A 2 -10.38 -26.35 30.72
N ALA A 3 -10.04 -27.38 31.50
CA ALA A 3 -9.49 -28.63 30.98
C ALA A 3 -10.59 -29.49 30.36
N VAL A 4 -10.33 -29.99 29.15
CA VAL A 4 -11.19 -30.94 28.43
C VAL A 4 -11.11 -32.30 29.12
N ILE A 5 -12.16 -32.69 29.82
CA ILE A 5 -12.31 -34.02 30.42
C ILE A 5 -13.39 -34.74 29.62
N SER A 6 -12.96 -35.38 28.53
CA SER A 6 -13.70 -36.38 27.73
C SER A 6 -15.13 -35.98 27.34
N GLU A 7 -15.31 -35.52 26.10
CA GLU A 7 -16.63 -35.33 25.51
C GLU A 7 -16.65 -35.66 24.03
N ALA A 8 -17.79 -36.17 23.59
CA ALA A 8 -18.00 -36.61 22.22
C ALA A 8 -17.85 -35.41 21.27
N ASP A 9 -16.75 -35.39 20.51
CA ASP A 9 -16.64 -34.51 19.36
C ASP A 9 -17.55 -35.07 18.26
N ILE A 10 -18.67 -34.38 18.02
CA ILE A 10 -19.60 -34.76 16.96
C ILE A 10 -19.18 -34.01 15.70
N ASN A 11 -18.64 -34.74 14.74
CA ASN A 11 -18.10 -34.18 13.52
C ASN A 11 -18.85 -34.71 12.29
N LEU A 12 -19.14 -33.80 11.35
CA LEU A 12 -19.52 -34.11 9.99
C LEU A 12 -18.41 -33.61 9.06
N ASP A 13 -17.70 -34.53 8.40
CA ASP A 13 -16.73 -34.21 7.36
C ASP A 13 -17.41 -34.24 5.98
N CYS A 14 -17.40 -33.10 5.30
CA CYS A 14 -17.94 -32.92 3.95
C CYS A 14 -16.84 -32.71 2.89
N SER A 15 -15.56 -32.71 3.29
CA SER A 15 -14.42 -32.39 2.42
C SER A 15 -14.24 -33.35 1.25
N THR A 16 -14.67 -34.61 1.40
CA THR A 16 -14.56 -35.65 0.37
C THR A 16 -15.77 -35.72 -0.58
N LEU A 17 -16.83 -34.96 -0.29
CA LEU A 17 -18.06 -34.93 -1.10
C LEU A 17 -17.89 -33.96 -2.28
N LYS A 18 -18.27 -34.39 -3.49
CA LYS A 18 -17.94 -33.69 -4.74
C LYS A 18 -19.05 -32.81 -5.29
N SER A 19 -20.30 -32.98 -4.82
CA SER A 19 -21.43 -32.16 -5.29
C SER A 19 -22.20 -31.48 -4.14
N THR A 20 -22.78 -30.33 -4.46
CA THR A 20 -23.69 -29.57 -3.59
C THR A 20 -24.85 -30.43 -3.07
N GLU A 21 -25.39 -31.30 -3.93
CA GLU A 21 -26.46 -32.22 -3.56
C GLU A 21 -25.99 -33.29 -2.55
N GLN A 22 -24.78 -33.82 -2.70
CA GLN A 22 -24.18 -34.76 -1.75
C GLN A 22 -23.98 -34.13 -0.37
N ARG A 23 -23.50 -32.88 -0.32
CA ARG A 23 -23.30 -32.15 0.94
C ARG A 23 -24.62 -31.79 1.62
N HIS A 24 -25.64 -31.37 0.86
CA HIS A 24 -26.98 -31.16 1.40
C HIS A 24 -27.60 -32.43 2.00
N ASN A 25 -27.44 -33.56 1.32
CA ASN A 25 -27.95 -34.84 1.84
C ASN A 25 -27.17 -35.28 3.08
N ALA A 26 -25.84 -35.15 3.09
CA ALA A 26 -25.01 -35.47 4.25
C ALA A 26 -25.35 -34.63 5.49
N VAL A 27 -25.56 -33.32 5.33
CA VAL A 27 -26.00 -32.44 6.43
C VAL A 27 -27.39 -32.84 6.93
N ARG A 28 -28.33 -33.13 6.02
CA ARG A 28 -29.69 -33.55 6.38
C ARG A 28 -29.68 -34.85 7.18
N ASP A 29 -28.94 -35.85 6.73
CA ASP A 29 -28.88 -37.17 7.37
C ASP A 29 -28.16 -37.10 8.72
N TRP A 30 -27.06 -36.33 8.79
CA TRP A 30 -26.36 -36.05 10.05
C TRP A 30 -27.26 -35.31 11.06
N MET A 31 -28.06 -34.33 10.61
CA MET A 31 -29.03 -33.63 11.46
C MET A 31 -30.16 -34.54 11.97
N GLN A 32 -30.51 -35.60 11.25
CA GLN A 32 -31.51 -36.59 11.71
C GLN A 32 -30.96 -37.45 12.85
N GLY A 33 -29.68 -37.82 12.79
CA GLY A 33 -28.97 -38.53 13.88
C GLY A 33 -28.59 -37.63 15.05
N LEU A 34 -28.59 -36.31 14.87
CA LEU A 34 -28.23 -35.34 15.89
C LEU A 34 -29.31 -35.28 17.00
N GLY A 35 -28.95 -35.74 18.20
CA GLY A 35 -29.76 -35.53 19.39
C GLY A 35 -29.55 -36.53 20.52
N GLU A 36 -29.20 -37.78 20.25
CA GLU A 36 -29.14 -38.80 21.33
C GLU A 36 -28.13 -38.47 22.42
N GLU A 37 -27.06 -37.75 22.07
CA GLU A 37 -25.99 -37.31 22.97
C GLU A 37 -26.29 -35.98 23.68
N PHE A 38 -27.37 -35.28 23.32
CA PHE A 38 -27.76 -33.99 23.90
C PHE A 38 -29.02 -34.09 24.78
N PRO A 39 -29.09 -33.34 25.89
CA PRO A 39 -30.32 -33.19 26.67
C PRO A 39 -31.49 -32.76 25.78
N ALA A 40 -32.67 -33.37 25.97
CA ALA A 40 -33.86 -33.10 25.15
C ALA A 40 -34.24 -31.61 25.10
N SER A 41 -33.92 -30.86 26.17
CA SER A 41 -34.15 -29.41 26.28
C SER A 41 -33.27 -28.55 25.38
N GLN A 42 -32.12 -29.05 24.90
CA GLN A 42 -31.16 -28.27 24.10
C GLN A 42 -31.21 -28.59 22.60
N ARG A 43 -31.80 -29.73 22.20
CA ARG A 43 -31.84 -30.20 20.80
C ARG A 43 -32.47 -29.19 19.83
N SER A 44 -33.55 -28.53 20.25
CA SER A 44 -34.25 -27.52 19.44
C SER A 44 -33.38 -26.28 19.19
N THR A 45 -32.71 -25.80 20.24
CA THR A 45 -31.82 -24.62 20.18
C THR A 45 -30.59 -24.87 19.32
N LEU A 46 -30.00 -26.07 19.42
CA LEU A 46 -28.85 -26.49 18.63
C LEU A 46 -29.19 -26.56 17.13
N ARG A 47 -30.29 -27.21 16.77
CA ARG A 47 -30.76 -27.29 15.37
C ARG A 47 -31.02 -25.91 14.77
N LYS A 48 -31.58 -25.00 15.56
CA LYS A 48 -31.80 -23.61 15.14
C LYS A 48 -30.49 -22.86 14.88
N HIS A 49 -29.48 -23.03 15.74
CA HIS A 49 -28.16 -22.40 15.56
C HIS A 49 -27.42 -22.94 14.34
N ILE A 50 -27.46 -24.27 14.11
CA ILE A 50 -26.85 -24.88 12.93
C ILE A 50 -27.51 -24.35 11.66
N ASN A 51 -28.85 -24.35 11.60
CA ASN A 51 -29.56 -23.81 10.43
C ASN A 51 -29.26 -22.32 10.19
N GLN A 52 -29.16 -21.51 11.25
CA GLN A 52 -28.83 -20.10 11.13
C GLN A 52 -27.38 -19.86 10.64
N GLN A 53 -26.43 -20.71 11.03
CA GLN A 53 -25.04 -20.62 10.52
C GLN A 53 -24.94 -21.14 9.08
N LEU A 54 -25.81 -22.07 8.67
CA LEU A 54 -25.91 -22.53 7.29
C LEU A 54 -26.69 -21.56 6.39
N GLU A 55 -27.60 -20.74 6.93
CA GLU A 55 -28.29 -19.65 6.22
C GLU A 55 -27.28 -18.55 5.82
N GLY A 56 -26.64 -18.73 4.66
CA GLY A 56 -25.61 -17.83 4.13
C GLY A 56 -24.36 -18.56 3.64
N LEU A 57 -24.20 -19.84 4.00
CA LEU A 57 -23.22 -20.74 3.42
C LEU A 57 -23.89 -21.53 2.29
N GLU A 58 -23.47 -21.30 1.04
CA GLU A 58 -23.83 -22.23 -0.02
C GLU A 58 -23.23 -23.59 0.33
N SER A 59 -24.05 -24.66 0.31
CA SER A 59 -23.58 -26.02 0.61
C SER A 59 -22.49 -26.53 -0.33
N ALA A 60 -22.25 -25.81 -1.43
CA ALA A 60 -21.11 -25.98 -2.31
C ALA A 60 -19.76 -25.70 -1.62
N ASN A 61 -19.74 -24.94 -0.51
CA ASN A 61 -18.52 -24.53 0.16
C ASN A 61 -18.38 -25.13 1.56
N LEU A 62 -19.24 -26.06 2.00
CA LEU A 62 -19.16 -26.64 3.34
C LEU A 62 -18.07 -27.73 3.41
N SER A 63 -17.05 -27.53 4.27
CA SER A 63 -15.96 -28.50 4.48
C SER A 63 -16.21 -29.40 5.69
N SER A 64 -16.58 -28.83 6.84
CA SER A 64 -16.94 -29.62 8.02
C SER A 64 -17.84 -28.87 9.00
N ILE A 65 -18.57 -29.63 9.82
CA ILE A 65 -19.32 -29.13 10.96
C ILE A 65 -18.85 -29.90 12.19
N THR A 66 -18.36 -29.21 13.21
CA THR A 66 -17.90 -29.81 14.46
C THR A 66 -18.65 -29.21 15.64
N ILE A 67 -19.17 -30.06 16.51
CA ILE A 67 -19.76 -29.64 17.79
C ILE A 67 -18.91 -30.23 18.90
N LYS A 68 -18.39 -29.35 19.76
CA LYS A 68 -17.73 -29.72 21.01
C LYS A 68 -18.73 -29.60 22.15
N VAL A 69 -18.86 -30.64 22.96
CA VAL A 69 -19.68 -30.62 24.18
C VAL A 69 -18.73 -30.47 25.38
N PHE A 70 -19.15 -29.73 26.40
CA PHE A 70 -18.39 -29.45 27.63
C PHE A 70 -19.13 -30.01 28.85
N SER A 71 -18.38 -30.54 29.83
CA SER A 71 -18.89 -31.40 30.93
C SER A 71 -19.95 -30.75 31.82
N ASN A 72 -20.08 -29.43 31.71
CA ASN A 72 -21.10 -28.60 32.32
C ASN A 72 -22.40 -28.49 31.47
N GLY A 73 -22.53 -29.26 30.39
CA GLY A 73 -23.65 -29.24 29.45
C GLY A 73 -23.65 -28.07 28.46
N LYS A 74 -22.54 -27.33 28.33
CA LYS A 74 -22.36 -26.33 27.26
C LYS A 74 -21.88 -26.99 25.98
N TRP A 75 -22.04 -26.31 24.85
CA TRP A 75 -21.50 -26.75 23.57
C TRP A 75 -21.01 -25.58 22.74
N GLU A 76 -20.07 -25.84 21.84
CA GLU A 76 -19.51 -24.90 20.87
C GLU A 76 -19.62 -25.49 19.47
N LEU A 77 -20.19 -24.72 18.53
CA LEU A 77 -20.37 -25.10 17.13
C LEU A 77 -19.31 -24.40 16.29
N SER A 78 -18.56 -25.17 15.51
CA SER A 78 -17.64 -24.69 14.47
C SER A 78 -18.11 -25.18 13.12
N VAL A 79 -18.27 -24.26 12.16
CA VAL A 79 -18.59 -24.58 10.76
C VAL A 79 -17.43 -24.10 9.91
N VAL A 80 -16.77 -25.04 9.23
CA VAL A 80 -15.64 -24.75 8.34
C VAL A 80 -16.15 -24.83 6.90
N SER A 81 -15.91 -23.76 6.14
CA SER A 81 -16.17 -23.75 4.71
C SER A 81 -14.87 -23.89 3.92
N SER A 82 -14.85 -24.76 2.92
CA SER A 82 -13.81 -24.80 1.90
C SER A 82 -14.14 -23.72 0.88
N MET A 83 -13.50 -22.57 0.99
CA MET A 83 -13.27 -21.79 -0.23
C MET A 83 -12.37 -22.64 -1.13
N GLU A 84 -12.75 -22.80 -2.40
CA GLU A 84 -11.80 -23.27 -3.42
C GLU A 84 -10.56 -22.38 -3.37
N SER A 85 -9.53 -22.87 -2.68
CA SER A 85 -8.20 -22.28 -2.64
C SER A 85 -7.42 -22.83 -3.83
N GLU A 86 -7.69 -22.30 -5.02
CA GLU A 86 -6.83 -22.46 -6.20
C GLU A 86 -6.22 -21.15 -6.69
N ASP A 87 -6.24 -20.09 -5.87
CA ASP A 87 -5.74 -18.79 -6.31
C ASP A 87 -4.93 -18.13 -5.18
N GLY A 88 -3.63 -17.95 -5.41
CA GLY A 88 -2.62 -17.55 -4.41
C GLY A 88 -3.10 -16.51 -3.40
N GLU A 89 -2.91 -16.82 -2.11
CA GLU A 89 -3.26 -15.94 -1.00
C GLU A 89 -2.31 -14.71 -1.04
N GLN A 90 -2.84 -13.53 -1.35
CA GLN A 90 -2.10 -12.27 -1.25
C GLN A 90 -2.68 -11.38 -0.15
N THR A 91 -1.84 -10.95 0.78
CA THR A 91 -2.19 -10.04 1.87
C THR A 91 -1.56 -8.69 1.58
N VAL A 92 -2.38 -7.64 1.44
CA VAL A 92 -1.90 -6.26 1.23
C VAL A 92 -2.54 -5.34 2.26
N THR A 93 -1.74 -4.88 3.21
CA THR A 93 -2.11 -3.93 4.27
C THR A 93 -1.06 -2.83 4.35
N PRO A 94 -1.32 -1.72 5.08
CA PRO A 94 -0.31 -0.68 5.30
C PRO A 94 1.00 -1.17 5.95
N TRP A 95 0.98 -2.34 6.62
CA TRP A 95 2.12 -2.88 7.36
C TRP A 95 2.76 -4.11 6.72
N ALA A 96 1.99 -4.91 5.97
CA ALA A 96 2.43 -6.18 5.42
C ALA A 96 1.94 -6.37 3.98
N VAL A 97 2.85 -6.87 3.14
CA VAL A 97 2.60 -7.25 1.75
C VAL A 97 3.20 -8.64 1.55
N GLU A 98 2.35 -9.64 1.40
CA GLU A 98 2.74 -11.05 1.26
C GLU A 98 2.03 -11.66 0.05
N SER A 99 2.77 -12.40 -0.78
CA SER A 99 2.22 -13.17 -1.90
C SER A 99 3.17 -14.31 -2.27
N THR A 100 2.62 -15.47 -2.63
CA THR A 100 3.37 -16.64 -3.10
C THR A 100 3.93 -16.44 -4.51
N ASP A 101 3.21 -15.76 -5.38
CA ASP A 101 3.45 -15.71 -6.83
C ASP A 101 3.59 -14.28 -7.40
N GLY A 102 3.73 -13.30 -6.50
CA GLY A 102 3.74 -11.88 -6.86
C GLY A 102 2.33 -11.28 -6.76
N ILE A 103 2.26 -9.95 -6.83
CA ILE A 103 1.03 -9.23 -6.51
C ILE A 103 0.16 -9.11 -7.76
N ASP A 104 -1.04 -9.68 -7.71
CA ASP A 104 -2.09 -9.46 -8.69
C ASP A 104 -2.75 -8.10 -8.39
N TYR A 105 -2.28 -7.09 -9.10
CA TYR A 105 -2.76 -5.72 -8.99
C TYR A 105 -4.19 -5.55 -9.51
N ASP A 106 -4.65 -6.34 -10.49
CA ASP A 106 -6.02 -6.26 -11.00
C ASP A 106 -7.02 -6.82 -9.99
N LYS A 107 -6.64 -7.89 -9.28
CA LYS A 107 -7.39 -8.41 -8.13
C LYS A 107 -7.45 -7.36 -7.00
N LEU A 108 -6.36 -6.63 -6.74
CA LEU A 108 -6.37 -5.52 -5.77
C LEU A 108 -7.31 -4.39 -6.20
N VAL A 109 -7.34 -3.98 -7.48
CA VAL A 109 -8.29 -2.96 -7.96
C VAL A 109 -9.73 -3.39 -7.66
N ARG A 110 -10.07 -4.66 -7.93
CA ARG A 110 -11.41 -5.21 -7.66
C ARG A 110 -11.73 -5.27 -6.16
N GLN A 111 -10.80 -5.78 -5.34
CA GLN A 111 -11.00 -5.92 -3.89
C GLN A 111 -11.12 -4.57 -3.18
N PHE A 112 -10.29 -3.60 -3.57
CA PHE A 112 -10.30 -2.27 -2.96
C PHE A 112 -11.41 -1.39 -3.58
N GLY A 113 -11.91 -1.75 -4.76
CA GLY A 113 -12.94 -1.00 -5.48
C GLY A 113 -12.40 0.34 -6.00
N SER A 114 -11.13 0.39 -6.42
CA SER A 114 -10.55 1.53 -7.14
C SER A 114 -10.82 1.40 -8.65
N SER A 115 -10.38 2.37 -9.45
CA SER A 115 -10.51 2.35 -10.91
C SER A 115 -9.14 2.23 -11.56
N SER A 116 -9.00 1.40 -12.61
CA SER A 116 -7.76 1.32 -13.38
C SER A 116 -7.52 2.62 -14.16
N ILE A 117 -6.25 2.97 -14.36
CA ILE A 117 -5.84 4.06 -15.26
C ILE A 117 -5.74 3.46 -16.66
N ASP A 118 -6.68 3.82 -17.52
CA ASP A 118 -6.76 3.34 -18.91
C ASP A 118 -6.16 4.36 -19.89
N GLU A 119 -6.01 3.92 -21.14
CA GLU A 119 -5.45 4.74 -22.22
C GLU A 119 -6.28 6.02 -22.47
N ALA A 120 -7.61 5.96 -22.32
CA ALA A 120 -8.47 7.12 -22.48
C ALA A 120 -8.18 8.20 -21.42
N LEU A 121 -7.94 7.79 -20.17
CA LEU A 121 -7.54 8.68 -19.09
C LEU A 121 -6.14 9.26 -19.31
N LEU A 122 -5.19 8.50 -19.86
CA LEU A 122 -3.86 8.99 -20.21
C LEU A 122 -3.92 10.05 -21.32
N GLN A 123 -4.68 9.79 -22.38
CA GLN A 123 -4.91 10.77 -23.47
C GLN A 123 -5.60 12.03 -22.95
N ARG A 124 -6.55 11.87 -22.03
CA ARG A 124 -7.20 13.00 -21.37
C ARG A 124 -6.21 13.80 -20.52
N PHE A 125 -5.36 13.12 -19.74
CA PHE A 125 -4.33 13.76 -18.94
C PHE A 125 -3.44 14.65 -19.80
N GLU A 126 -2.94 14.11 -20.92
CA GLU A 126 -2.08 14.85 -21.85
C GLU A 126 -2.80 16.06 -22.44
N LYS A 127 -4.04 15.87 -22.91
CA LYS A 127 -4.84 16.96 -23.48
C LYS A 127 -5.10 18.09 -22.47
N VAL A 128 -5.41 17.74 -21.23
CA VAL A 128 -5.80 18.72 -20.19
C VAL A 128 -4.58 19.44 -19.61
N THR A 129 -3.46 18.74 -19.43
CA THR A 129 -2.25 19.31 -18.81
C THR A 129 -1.25 19.87 -19.83
N GLY A 130 -1.35 19.50 -21.10
CA GLY A 130 -0.36 19.82 -22.13
C GLY A 130 0.98 19.08 -21.97
N HIS A 131 1.04 18.08 -21.08
CA HIS A 131 2.25 17.33 -20.78
C HIS A 131 2.07 15.86 -21.17
N VAL A 132 3.09 15.28 -21.83
CA VAL A 132 3.15 13.83 -22.06
C VAL A 132 3.06 13.13 -20.70
N PRO A 133 2.18 12.12 -20.52
CA PRO A 133 2.05 11.45 -19.24
C PRO A 133 3.37 10.83 -18.80
N HIS A 134 3.67 10.93 -17.50
CA HIS A 134 4.89 10.40 -16.90
C HIS A 134 5.13 8.95 -17.34
N PRO A 135 6.38 8.50 -17.57
CA PRO A 135 6.67 7.10 -17.91
C PRO A 135 6.02 6.10 -16.96
N TRP A 136 5.89 6.43 -15.67
CA TRP A 136 5.22 5.57 -14.68
C TRP A 136 3.71 5.45 -14.85
N LEU A 137 3.05 6.41 -15.51
CA LEU A 137 1.66 6.27 -15.94
C LEU A 137 1.60 5.40 -17.20
N ARG A 138 2.38 5.72 -18.22
CA ARG A 138 2.38 5.03 -19.53
C ARG A 138 2.80 3.55 -19.43
N ARG A 139 3.68 3.23 -18.47
CA ARG A 139 4.16 1.86 -18.21
C ARG A 139 3.35 1.12 -17.14
N GLY A 140 2.24 1.71 -16.66
CA GLY A 140 1.32 1.08 -15.71
C GLY A 140 1.93 0.81 -14.33
N TYR A 141 2.83 1.69 -13.86
CA TYR A 141 3.34 1.66 -12.48
C TYR A 141 2.42 2.40 -11.54
N PHE A 142 1.99 3.60 -11.90
CA PHE A 142 0.76 4.18 -11.35
C PHE A 142 -0.38 3.64 -12.19
N PHE A 143 -1.19 2.75 -11.60
CA PHE A 143 -2.07 1.85 -12.35
C PHE A 143 -3.54 1.96 -11.95
N SER A 144 -3.84 2.48 -10.76
CA SER A 144 -5.21 2.71 -10.32
C SER A 144 -5.38 4.08 -9.68
N HIS A 145 -6.61 4.54 -9.61
CA HIS A 145 -6.96 5.85 -9.11
C HIS A 145 -8.35 5.85 -8.44
N ARG A 146 -8.68 6.96 -7.78
CA ARG A 146 -10.05 7.31 -7.37
C ARG A 146 -10.27 8.78 -7.71
N ASP A 147 -11.33 9.08 -8.47
CA ASP A 147 -11.73 10.44 -8.82
C ASP A 147 -10.64 11.33 -9.48
N LEU A 148 -9.64 10.73 -10.15
CA LEU A 148 -8.62 11.50 -10.91
C LEU A 148 -9.27 12.34 -12.03
N ASN A 149 -10.36 11.86 -12.61
CA ASN A 149 -11.18 12.64 -13.55
C ASN A 149 -11.66 13.98 -12.96
N LEU A 150 -11.98 14.03 -11.66
CA LEU A 150 -12.41 15.26 -10.99
C LEU A 150 -11.25 16.26 -10.83
N ILE A 151 -10.02 15.77 -10.62
CA ILE A 151 -8.82 16.61 -10.62
C ILE A 151 -8.60 17.22 -12.00
N LEU A 152 -8.75 16.42 -13.06
CA LEU A 152 -8.66 16.93 -14.44
C LEU A 152 -9.77 17.93 -14.76
N ASP A 153 -11.01 17.68 -14.33
CA ASP A 153 -12.14 18.62 -14.47
C ASP A 153 -11.81 19.98 -13.83
N ARG A 154 -11.19 19.97 -12.64
CA ARG A 154 -10.78 21.17 -11.91
C ARG A 154 -9.69 21.93 -12.64
N HIS A 155 -8.65 21.22 -13.05
CA HIS A 155 -7.53 21.83 -13.78
C HIS A 155 -8.01 22.46 -15.09
N GLU A 156 -8.87 21.78 -15.84
CA GLU A 156 -9.46 22.27 -17.09
C GLU A 156 -10.29 23.56 -16.88
N LYS A 157 -10.89 23.74 -15.70
CA LYS A 157 -11.63 24.94 -15.32
C LYS A 157 -10.76 26.04 -14.68
N GLY A 158 -9.46 25.80 -14.49
CA GLY A 158 -8.58 26.68 -13.72
C GLY A 158 -8.87 26.72 -12.22
N GLU A 159 -9.62 25.75 -11.70
CA GLU A 159 -9.90 25.60 -10.27
C GLU A 159 -8.71 24.97 -9.55
N LYS A 160 -8.35 25.53 -8.39
CA LYS A 160 -7.22 25.05 -7.59
C LYS A 160 -7.57 23.79 -6.80
N PHE A 161 -6.57 22.93 -6.65
CA PHE A 161 -6.56 21.75 -5.78
C PHE A 161 -5.16 21.64 -5.15
N TYR A 162 -4.93 20.70 -4.23
CA TYR A 162 -3.63 20.49 -3.61
C TYR A 162 -3.23 19.02 -3.61
N LEU A 163 -1.93 18.79 -3.48
CA LEU A 163 -1.33 17.47 -3.34
C LEU A 163 -1.08 17.16 -1.86
N TYR A 164 -1.27 15.90 -1.49
CA TYR A 164 -0.91 15.38 -0.18
C TYR A 164 -0.22 14.03 -0.34
N THR A 165 0.94 13.87 0.29
CA THR A 165 1.58 12.56 0.47
C THR A 165 2.24 12.51 1.84
N GLY A 166 2.82 11.37 2.23
CA GLY A 166 3.37 11.22 3.57
C GLY A 166 4.50 10.21 3.68
N ARG A 167 5.22 10.31 4.79
CA ARG A 167 6.30 9.40 5.16
C ARG A 167 6.25 9.14 6.66
N GLY A 168 6.29 7.87 7.03
CA GLY A 168 6.59 7.47 8.40
C GLY A 168 8.11 7.33 8.63
N PRO A 169 8.75 8.28 9.32
CA PRO A 169 10.22 8.31 9.47
C PRO A 169 10.70 7.19 10.39
N SER A 170 11.37 6.19 9.84
CA SER A 170 11.73 4.98 10.61
C SER A 170 13.18 4.50 10.47
N SER A 171 14.02 5.26 9.77
CA SER A 171 15.43 4.97 9.53
C SER A 171 16.17 6.25 9.12
N ASP A 172 17.48 6.30 9.28
CA ASP A 172 18.31 7.47 8.92
C ASP A 172 18.43 7.68 7.41
N SER A 173 18.25 6.62 6.60
CA SER A 173 18.39 6.68 5.16
C SER A 173 17.16 6.12 4.45
N LEU A 174 16.75 6.78 3.37
CA LEU A 174 15.76 6.28 2.44
C LEU A 174 16.40 5.35 1.40
N HIS A 175 15.55 4.53 0.77
CA HIS A 175 15.89 3.72 -0.39
C HIS A 175 14.97 4.08 -1.54
N PHE A 176 15.30 3.67 -2.76
CA PHE A 176 14.52 4.05 -3.96
C PHE A 176 13.03 3.73 -3.86
N GLY A 177 12.66 2.60 -3.23
CA GLY A 177 11.24 2.29 -3.00
C GLY A 177 10.47 3.37 -2.21
N HIS A 178 11.14 4.09 -1.29
CA HIS A 178 10.52 5.20 -0.57
C HIS A 178 10.39 6.47 -1.43
N LEU A 179 11.25 6.64 -2.43
CA LEU A 179 11.22 7.84 -3.28
C LEU A 179 10.14 7.80 -4.36
N VAL A 180 9.63 6.62 -4.74
CA VAL A 180 8.65 6.49 -5.83
C VAL A 180 7.45 7.42 -5.65
N PRO A 181 6.74 7.44 -4.49
CA PRO A 181 5.64 8.38 -4.29
C PRO A 181 6.09 9.84 -4.38
N PHE A 182 7.26 10.19 -3.85
CA PHE A 182 7.74 11.58 -3.83
C PHE A 182 8.22 12.09 -5.19
N LEU A 183 8.96 11.28 -5.95
CA LEU A 183 9.39 11.63 -7.32
C LEU A 183 8.19 11.88 -8.22
N PHE A 184 7.16 11.03 -8.11
CA PHE A 184 5.93 11.22 -8.86
C PHE A 184 5.15 12.44 -8.38
N THR A 185 5.08 12.66 -7.06
CA THR A 185 4.44 13.84 -6.48
C THR A 185 5.14 15.13 -6.91
N LYS A 186 6.47 15.14 -7.03
CA LYS A 186 7.21 16.29 -7.56
C LYS A 186 6.81 16.56 -9.00
N TRP A 187 6.76 15.53 -9.85
CA TRP A 187 6.32 15.69 -11.23
C TRP A 187 4.88 16.21 -11.31
N LEU A 188 3.96 15.71 -10.47
CA LEU A 188 2.60 16.23 -10.37
C LEU A 188 2.58 17.70 -9.91
N GLN A 189 3.42 18.09 -8.95
CA GLN A 189 3.54 19.48 -8.51
C GLN A 189 3.94 20.39 -9.66
N ASP A 190 4.91 19.98 -10.47
CA ASP A 190 5.38 20.77 -11.62
C ASP A 190 4.30 20.87 -12.72
N VAL A 191 3.68 19.75 -13.09
CA VAL A 191 2.68 19.68 -14.18
C VAL A 191 1.43 20.49 -13.83
N PHE A 192 0.96 20.38 -12.59
CA PHE A 192 -0.30 21.01 -12.18
C PHE A 192 -0.13 22.37 -11.51
N ASP A 193 1.11 22.80 -11.25
CA ASP A 193 1.42 24.01 -10.49
C ASP A 193 0.65 24.05 -9.15
N ALA A 194 0.68 22.93 -8.42
CA ALA A 194 -0.16 22.70 -7.25
C ALA A 194 0.61 22.83 -5.91
N PRO A 195 -0.01 23.36 -4.84
CA PRO A 195 0.58 23.32 -3.52
C PRO A 195 0.60 21.87 -2.99
N LEU A 196 1.60 21.56 -2.19
CA LEU A 196 1.86 20.25 -1.63
C LEU A 196 1.98 20.33 -0.10
N VAL A 197 1.31 19.41 0.58
CA VAL A 197 1.58 19.11 1.99
C VAL A 197 2.17 17.71 2.13
N VAL A 198 3.24 17.59 2.93
CA VAL A 198 3.90 16.31 3.21
C VAL A 198 3.82 16.03 4.71
N GLN A 199 3.11 14.97 5.07
CA GLN A 199 2.99 14.53 6.45
C GLN A 199 4.18 13.64 6.84
N CYS A 200 4.81 13.94 7.97
CA CYS A 200 5.77 13.07 8.62
C CYS A 200 5.15 12.47 9.88
N THR A 201 4.79 11.18 9.81
CA THR A 201 4.04 10.45 10.85
C THR A 201 4.99 9.95 11.96
N ASP A 202 5.66 10.89 12.61
CA ASP A 202 6.61 10.63 13.69
C ASP A 202 5.93 10.13 14.98
N ASP A 203 4.66 10.47 15.18
CA ASP A 203 3.77 9.91 16.19
C ASP A 203 3.37 8.44 15.90
N GLU A 204 3.10 8.08 14.65
CA GLU A 204 2.86 6.68 14.22
C GLU A 204 4.06 5.81 14.58
N LYS A 205 5.27 6.25 14.23
CA LYS A 205 6.47 5.44 14.49
C LYS A 205 6.75 5.31 15.98
N TYR A 206 6.44 6.34 16.77
CA TYR A 206 6.40 6.24 18.22
C TYR A 206 5.40 5.16 18.70
N LEU A 207 4.15 5.19 18.22
CA LEU A 207 3.07 4.29 18.64
C LEU A 207 3.27 2.82 18.22
N TRP A 208 3.92 2.57 17.08
CA TRP A 208 4.14 1.22 16.55
C TRP A 208 5.48 0.61 16.93
N LYS A 209 6.54 1.41 17.03
CA LYS A 209 7.91 0.91 17.26
C LYS A 209 8.48 1.28 18.63
N GLY A 210 7.81 2.12 19.41
CA GLY A 210 8.30 2.55 20.73
C GLY A 210 9.58 3.37 20.65
N MET A 211 9.77 4.14 19.57
CA MET A 211 10.95 5.02 19.39
C MET A 211 11.04 6.05 20.52
N THR A 212 12.25 6.46 20.88
CA THR A 212 12.41 7.60 21.80
C THR A 212 12.10 8.92 21.09
N PRO A 213 11.77 10.00 21.81
CA PRO A 213 11.62 11.33 21.23
C PRO A 213 12.85 11.78 20.43
N GLU A 214 14.05 11.47 20.92
CA GLU A 214 15.32 11.81 20.27
C GLU A 214 15.51 11.04 18.95
N GLU A 215 15.19 9.75 18.94
CA GLU A 215 15.21 8.93 17.72
C GLU A 215 14.20 9.43 16.70
N SER A 216 12.98 9.74 17.15
CA SER A 216 11.89 10.26 16.33
C SER A 216 12.29 11.58 15.65
N GLN A 217 12.85 12.52 16.43
CA GLN A 217 13.34 13.79 15.91
C GLN A 217 14.50 13.59 14.91
N ARG A 218 15.47 12.71 15.22
CA ARG A 218 16.58 12.44 14.31
C ARG A 218 16.08 11.88 12.97
N TYR A 219 15.24 10.85 13.00
CA TYR A 219 14.71 10.24 11.78
C TYR A 219 13.86 11.23 10.99
N LEU A 220 13.03 12.03 11.65
CA LEU A 220 12.28 13.10 11.02
C LEU A 220 13.21 14.02 10.21
N TYR A 221 14.24 14.60 10.84
CA TYR A 221 15.14 15.54 10.17
C TYR A 221 15.90 14.90 8.99
N GLU A 222 16.42 13.68 9.16
CA GLU A 222 17.14 13.01 8.08
C GLU A 222 16.22 12.63 6.90
N ASN A 223 14.97 12.22 7.17
CA ASN A 223 13.99 11.92 6.12
C ASN A 223 13.52 13.21 5.43
N VAL A 224 13.34 14.31 6.17
CA VAL A 224 12.99 15.61 5.58
C VAL A 224 14.10 16.12 4.67
N LYS A 225 15.38 15.94 5.02
CA LYS A 225 16.51 16.26 4.12
C LYS A 225 16.42 15.50 2.80
N ASP A 226 16.13 14.20 2.86
CA ASP A 226 15.97 13.39 1.65
C ASP A 226 14.76 13.84 0.83
N ILE A 227 13.62 14.16 1.46
CA ILE A 227 12.43 14.63 0.76
C ILE A 227 12.70 15.98 0.07
N ILE A 228 13.37 16.93 0.74
CA ILE A 228 13.73 18.23 0.16
C ILE A 228 14.70 18.06 -1.03
N ALA A 229 15.65 17.13 -0.93
CA ALA A 229 16.66 16.87 -1.96
C ALA A 229 16.07 16.39 -3.31
N ILE A 230 14.81 15.94 -3.33
CA ILE A 230 14.06 15.62 -4.55
C ILE A 230 13.79 16.88 -5.39
N GLY A 231 13.83 18.05 -4.77
CA GLY A 231 13.68 19.35 -5.43
C GLY A 231 12.22 19.77 -5.57
N PHE A 232 11.45 19.67 -4.49
CA PHE A 232 10.14 20.31 -4.38
C PHE A 232 10.27 21.84 -4.32
N ASP A 233 9.28 22.56 -4.84
CA ASP A 233 9.25 24.04 -4.77
C ASP A 233 8.96 24.49 -3.34
N ILE A 234 9.91 25.20 -2.72
CA ILE A 234 9.78 25.71 -1.35
C ILE A 234 8.64 26.72 -1.21
N SER A 235 8.25 27.43 -2.27
CA SER A 235 7.12 28.37 -2.19
C SER A 235 5.75 27.67 -2.18
N LYS A 236 5.71 26.39 -2.58
CA LYS A 236 4.51 25.57 -2.75
C LYS A 236 4.47 24.33 -1.88
N THR A 237 5.46 24.11 -1.03
CA THR A 237 5.57 22.87 -0.26
C THR A 237 5.66 23.13 1.24
N PHE A 238 4.77 22.49 1.99
CA PHE A 238 4.78 22.47 3.44
C PHE A 238 5.00 21.04 3.95
N ILE A 239 6.10 20.81 4.65
CA ILE A 239 6.43 19.52 5.26
C ILE A 239 6.19 19.63 6.75
N PHE A 240 5.49 18.70 7.39
CA PHE A 240 5.18 18.84 8.81
C PHE A 240 5.33 17.53 9.57
N SER A 241 5.83 17.64 10.80
CA SER A 241 5.77 16.58 11.80
C SER A 241 4.39 16.57 12.44
N ASP A 242 3.83 15.38 12.64
CA ASP A 242 2.55 15.24 13.33
C ASP A 242 2.66 15.73 14.76
N LEU A 243 3.72 15.34 15.49
CA LEU A 243 3.95 15.81 16.87
C LEU A 243 4.01 17.36 16.97
N ALA A 244 4.59 18.02 15.97
CA ALA A 244 4.73 19.49 15.97
C ALA A 244 3.46 20.21 15.46
N TYR A 245 2.72 19.62 14.52
CA TYR A 245 1.61 20.29 13.84
C TYR A 245 0.23 19.91 14.35
N LEU A 246 0.09 18.82 15.11
CA LEU A 246 -1.19 18.24 15.54
C LEU A 246 -2.17 19.28 16.08
N GLY A 247 -1.71 20.24 16.88
CA GLY A 247 -2.55 21.30 17.45
C GLY A 247 -3.34 22.11 16.41
N HIS A 248 -2.81 22.30 15.20
CA HIS A 248 -3.49 23.02 14.11
C HIS A 248 -4.58 22.18 13.46
N MET A 249 -4.34 20.88 13.27
CA MET A 249 -5.27 19.97 12.60
C MET A 249 -6.22 19.22 13.54
N TYR A 250 -6.02 19.33 14.86
CA TYR A 250 -6.77 18.58 15.87
C TYR A 250 -8.30 18.74 15.77
N PRO A 251 -8.88 19.92 15.44
CA PRO A 251 -10.33 20.02 15.22
C PRO A 251 -10.83 19.11 14.09
N THR A 252 -10.10 19.00 12.99
CA THR A 252 -10.42 18.08 11.88
C THR A 252 -10.26 16.62 12.34
N VAL A 253 -9.18 16.31 13.08
CA VAL A 253 -8.95 14.98 13.64
C VAL A 253 -10.12 14.53 14.51
N LEU A 254 -10.62 15.40 15.41
CA LEU A 254 -11.77 15.09 16.28
C LEU A 254 -13.05 14.79 15.49
N GLN A 255 -13.30 15.54 14.41
CA GLN A 255 -14.46 15.30 13.55
C GLN A 255 -14.41 13.91 12.90
N ILE A 256 -13.21 13.48 12.48
CA ILE A 256 -12.98 12.16 11.88
C ILE A 256 -13.09 11.07 12.95
N GLN A 257 -12.45 11.24 14.11
CA GLN A 257 -12.53 10.28 15.23
C GLN A 257 -13.96 10.04 15.68
N ARG A 258 -14.80 11.07 15.72
CA ARG A 258 -16.24 10.92 16.03
C ARG A 258 -17.00 10.12 14.96
N SER A 259 -16.48 10.04 13.75
CA SER A 259 -17.16 9.45 12.58
C SER A 259 -16.71 8.02 12.26
N VAL A 260 -15.71 7.50 12.97
CA VAL A 260 -15.16 6.15 12.78
C VAL A 260 -15.21 5.42 14.12
N ASN A 261 -15.96 4.31 14.17
CA ASN A 261 -16.04 3.50 15.39
C ASN A 261 -14.95 2.42 15.44
N ALA A 262 -14.74 1.84 16.63
CA ALA A 262 -13.72 0.82 16.83
C ALA A 262 -13.92 -0.41 15.93
N SER A 263 -15.15 -0.86 15.71
CA SER A 263 -15.44 -2.01 14.82
C SER A 263 -15.01 -1.75 13.38
N GLN A 264 -15.23 -0.53 12.88
CA GLN A 264 -14.73 -0.11 11.55
C GLN A 264 -13.21 -0.10 11.52
N ALA A 265 -12.56 0.45 12.54
CA ALA A 265 -11.10 0.45 12.63
C ALA A 265 -10.53 -0.99 12.64
N LYS A 266 -11.11 -1.90 13.43
CA LYS A 266 -10.73 -3.33 13.44
C LYS A 266 -10.90 -3.98 12.07
N GLY A 267 -12.04 -3.74 11.39
CA GLY A 267 -12.31 -4.33 10.08
C GLY A 267 -11.40 -3.81 8.96
N ILE A 268 -11.00 -2.54 9.00
CA ILE A 268 -10.17 -1.92 7.95
C ILE A 268 -8.69 -2.19 8.19
N PHE A 269 -8.25 -2.12 9.45
CA PHE A 269 -6.84 -2.11 9.83
C PHE A 269 -6.38 -3.36 10.59
N GLY A 270 -7.28 -4.29 10.90
CA GLY A 270 -6.92 -5.52 11.62
C GLY A 270 -6.52 -5.29 13.09
N PHE A 271 -6.89 -4.15 13.69
CA PHE A 271 -6.60 -3.88 15.10
C PHE A 271 -7.30 -4.87 16.03
N VAL A 272 -6.66 -5.17 17.16
CA VAL A 272 -7.19 -6.06 18.21
C VAL A 272 -7.35 -5.31 19.53
N ASP A 273 -8.14 -5.85 20.46
CA ASP A 273 -8.43 -5.18 21.74
C ASP A 273 -7.18 -4.96 22.63
N SER A 274 -6.09 -5.67 22.36
CA SER A 274 -4.80 -5.48 23.04
C SER A 274 -3.94 -4.37 22.43
N ASP A 275 -4.30 -3.81 21.27
CA ASP A 275 -3.59 -2.66 20.70
C ASP A 275 -3.82 -1.41 21.55
N ASN A 276 -2.81 -0.54 21.63
CA ASN A 276 -2.93 0.71 22.38
C ASN A 276 -3.93 1.68 21.71
N ILE A 277 -4.60 2.52 22.51
CA ILE A 277 -5.60 3.48 22.02
C ILE A 277 -5.04 4.49 20.99
N GLY A 278 -3.73 4.74 21.02
CA GLY A 278 -3.05 5.55 20.02
C GLY A 278 -3.18 4.95 18.63
N LYS A 279 -2.92 3.64 18.47
CA LYS A 279 -3.08 2.95 17.17
C LYS A 279 -4.50 3.03 16.63
N PHE A 280 -5.51 2.86 17.49
CA PHE A 280 -6.92 2.99 17.09
C PHE A 280 -7.28 4.41 16.63
N SER A 281 -6.64 5.43 17.20
CA SER A 281 -6.95 6.83 16.89
C SER A 281 -6.12 7.42 15.74
N PHE A 282 -4.96 6.83 15.44
CA PHE A 282 -4.04 7.27 14.40
C PHE A 282 -4.64 7.36 12.98
N PRO A 283 -5.54 6.47 12.52
CA PRO A 283 -6.15 6.62 11.20
C PRO A 283 -6.81 7.99 10.96
N ALA A 284 -7.33 8.64 12.01
CA ALA A 284 -7.88 9.98 11.91
C ALA A 284 -6.81 11.07 11.70
N ILE A 285 -5.61 10.86 12.24
CA ILE A 285 -4.44 11.75 12.06
C ILE A 285 -3.96 11.68 10.61
N GLN A 286 -3.86 10.48 10.02
CA GLN A 286 -3.51 10.33 8.60
C GLN A 286 -4.63 10.78 7.65
N ALA A 287 -5.89 10.70 8.06
CA ALA A 287 -7.02 11.17 7.27
C ALA A 287 -7.11 12.71 7.22
N ALA A 288 -6.79 13.41 8.32
CA ALA A 288 -7.00 14.85 8.46
C ALA A 288 -6.31 15.72 7.39
N PRO A 289 -5.07 15.43 6.94
CA PRO A 289 -4.42 16.17 5.85
C PRO A 289 -5.15 16.11 4.51
N SER A 290 -6.11 15.20 4.34
CA SER A 290 -6.97 15.14 3.15
C SER A 290 -7.98 16.29 3.06
N PHE A 291 -8.09 17.10 4.12
CA PHE A 291 -9.02 18.23 4.19
C PHE A 291 -8.28 19.55 4.40
N PRO A 292 -8.62 20.60 3.63
CA PRO A 292 -7.94 21.89 3.73
C PRO A 292 -8.18 22.60 5.07
N SER A 293 -9.23 22.22 5.82
CA SER A 293 -9.48 22.73 7.19
C SER A 293 -8.35 22.41 8.17
N SER A 294 -7.54 21.40 7.88
CA SER A 294 -6.36 21.05 8.68
C SER A 294 -5.22 22.06 8.51
N PHE A 295 -5.28 22.92 7.49
CA PHE A 295 -4.20 23.83 7.13
C PHE A 295 -4.68 25.28 6.90
N PRO A 296 -5.29 25.92 7.91
CA PRO A 296 -5.91 27.24 7.76
C PRO A 296 -4.92 28.33 7.32
N VAL A 297 -3.67 28.29 7.81
CA VAL A 297 -2.62 29.25 7.44
C VAL A 297 -2.08 28.95 6.03
N ILE A 298 -1.82 27.68 5.74
CA ILE A 298 -1.23 27.23 4.46
C ILE A 298 -2.14 27.57 3.29
N PHE A 299 -3.46 27.35 3.48
CA PHE A 299 -4.48 27.53 2.45
C PHE A 299 -5.35 28.78 2.62
N ASN A 300 -4.93 29.74 3.45
CA ASN A 300 -5.66 30.99 3.68
C ASN A 300 -7.15 30.78 4.01
N ASN A 301 -7.46 29.79 4.86
CA ASN A 301 -8.81 29.38 5.26
C ASN A 301 -9.74 28.91 4.12
N ARG A 302 -9.21 28.58 2.94
CA ARG A 302 -9.98 27.92 1.87
C ARG A 302 -10.52 26.58 2.35
N LYS A 303 -11.74 26.23 1.93
CA LYS A 303 -12.43 24.97 2.28
C LYS A 303 -12.84 24.14 1.07
N ASP A 304 -12.73 24.73 -0.11
CA ASP A 304 -13.18 24.25 -1.41
C ASP A 304 -12.08 23.56 -2.22
N LEU A 305 -10.86 23.47 -1.67
CA LEU A 305 -9.75 22.77 -2.32
C LEU A 305 -9.96 21.27 -2.28
N LEU A 306 -9.85 20.63 -3.46
CA LEU A 306 -9.81 19.18 -3.57
C LEU A 306 -8.39 18.70 -3.28
N CYS A 307 -8.27 17.52 -2.70
CA CYS A 307 -6.99 16.88 -2.41
C CYS A 307 -6.75 15.75 -3.40
N LEU A 308 -5.55 15.67 -3.98
CA LEU A 308 -5.04 14.51 -4.72
C LEU A 308 -3.92 13.86 -3.91
N ILE A 309 -4.02 12.55 -3.68
CA ILE A 309 -3.09 11.78 -2.86
C ILE A 309 -2.34 10.76 -3.72
N PRO A 310 -1.06 11.00 -4.06
CA PRO A 310 -0.18 10.01 -4.65
C PRO A 310 0.41 9.12 -3.55
N CYS A 311 0.15 7.81 -3.63
CA CYS A 311 0.65 6.83 -2.67
C CYS A 311 0.82 5.46 -3.32
N ALA A 312 1.51 4.54 -2.64
CA ALA A 312 1.42 3.12 -2.98
C ALA A 312 0.05 2.57 -2.54
N ILE A 313 -0.41 1.50 -3.20
CA ILE A 313 -1.77 0.96 -2.97
C ILE A 313 -1.99 0.45 -1.53
N ASP A 314 -0.93 0.12 -0.78
CA ASP A 314 -1.03 -0.27 0.64
C ASP A 314 -1.63 0.82 1.54
N GLN A 315 -1.62 2.09 1.11
CA GLN A 315 -2.20 3.21 1.85
C GLN A 315 -3.71 3.43 1.56
N ASP A 316 -4.29 2.79 0.55
CA ASP A 316 -5.71 2.97 0.19
C ASP A 316 -6.68 2.72 1.37
N PRO A 317 -6.47 1.77 2.30
CA PRO A 317 -7.36 1.57 3.45
C PRO A 317 -7.60 2.85 4.28
N TYR A 318 -6.57 3.67 4.52
CA TYR A 318 -6.72 4.96 5.23
C TYR A 318 -7.63 5.92 4.47
N PHE A 319 -7.46 5.99 3.16
CA PHE A 319 -8.14 6.98 2.35
C PHE A 319 -9.51 6.51 1.88
N ARG A 320 -9.76 5.21 1.79
CA ARG A 320 -11.09 4.63 1.67
C ARG A 320 -11.94 5.01 2.88
N MET A 321 -11.41 4.81 4.09
CA MET A 321 -12.05 5.32 5.33
C MET A 321 -12.27 6.85 5.26
N THR A 322 -11.26 7.59 4.80
CA THR A 322 -11.33 9.05 4.67
C THR A 322 -12.44 9.50 3.71
N ARG A 323 -12.61 8.81 2.59
CA ARG A 323 -13.66 9.08 1.60
C ARG A 323 -15.06 8.76 2.12
N ASP A 324 -15.20 7.80 3.02
CA ASP A 324 -16.48 7.45 3.65
C ASP A 324 -16.89 8.45 4.76
N VAL A 325 -15.92 9.06 5.44
CA VAL A 325 -16.19 10.13 6.43
C VAL A 325 -16.42 11.49 5.77
N ALA A 326 -15.76 11.80 4.65
CA ALA A 326 -15.74 13.15 4.08
C ALA A 326 -17.13 13.79 3.87
N PRO A 327 -18.13 13.12 3.24
CA PRO A 327 -19.44 13.72 3.03
C PRO A 327 -20.20 14.00 4.33
N ARG A 328 -20.01 13.17 5.36
CA ARG A 328 -20.63 13.35 6.69
C ARG A 328 -20.11 14.59 7.41
N LEU A 329 -18.90 15.03 7.05
CA LEU A 329 -18.24 16.21 7.60
C LEU A 329 -18.41 17.45 6.71
N GLY A 330 -19.10 17.33 5.58
CA GLY A 330 -19.25 18.42 4.61
C GLY A 330 -17.97 18.68 3.79
N PHE A 331 -17.04 17.72 3.74
CA PHE A 331 -15.84 17.80 2.92
C PHE A 331 -16.01 17.03 1.61
N MET A 332 -15.19 17.40 0.63
CA MET A 332 -15.06 16.62 -0.60
C MET A 332 -14.21 15.38 -0.35
N LYS A 333 -14.52 14.31 -1.08
CA LYS A 333 -13.73 13.08 -1.04
C LYS A 333 -12.34 13.36 -1.67
N PRO A 334 -11.22 12.99 -1.02
CA PRO A 334 -9.92 13.10 -1.67
C PRO A 334 -9.86 12.18 -2.89
N ALA A 335 -9.21 12.65 -3.95
CA ALA A 335 -8.81 11.85 -5.09
C ALA A 335 -7.52 11.10 -4.78
N LEU A 336 -7.29 9.96 -5.43
CA LEU A 336 -6.12 9.12 -5.22
C LEU A 336 -5.51 8.68 -6.54
N ILE A 337 -4.20 8.44 -6.52
CA ILE A 337 -3.48 7.76 -7.59
C ILE A 337 -2.45 6.79 -6.97
N HIS A 338 -2.57 5.51 -7.34
CA HIS A 338 -1.88 4.41 -6.67
C HIS A 338 -0.74 3.85 -7.50
N SER A 339 0.43 3.72 -6.89
CA SER A 339 1.55 2.98 -7.45
C SER A 339 1.52 1.50 -7.09
N LYS A 340 2.13 0.70 -7.95
CA LYS A 340 2.63 -0.65 -7.63
C LYS A 340 3.73 -0.55 -6.57
N PHE A 341 4.04 -1.68 -5.95
CA PHE A 341 5.21 -1.79 -5.07
C PHE A 341 6.49 -1.82 -5.90
N PHE A 342 7.51 -1.13 -5.40
CA PHE A 342 8.85 -1.21 -5.98
C PHE A 342 9.50 -2.55 -5.57
N PRO A 343 9.93 -3.39 -6.53
CA PRO A 343 10.40 -4.74 -6.22
C PRO A 343 11.72 -4.72 -5.42
N ALA A 344 11.91 -5.70 -4.53
CA ALA A 344 13.21 -5.93 -3.89
C ALA A 344 14.24 -6.44 -4.92
N LEU A 345 15.53 -6.31 -4.59
CA LEU A 345 16.59 -6.84 -5.45
C LEU A 345 16.46 -8.36 -5.70
N GLN A 346 15.98 -9.11 -4.71
CA GLN A 346 15.83 -10.57 -4.79
C GLN A 346 14.68 -11.03 -5.68
N GLY A 347 13.79 -10.14 -6.12
CA GLY A 347 12.68 -10.48 -7.01
C GLY A 347 11.32 -9.91 -6.60
N ASN A 348 10.31 -10.25 -7.39
CA ASN A 348 8.95 -9.69 -7.32
C ASN A 348 8.13 -10.24 -6.15
N LYS A 349 8.65 -11.23 -5.41
CA LYS A 349 7.96 -11.89 -4.28
C LYS A 349 8.14 -11.14 -2.95
N THR A 350 9.10 -10.22 -2.86
CA THR A 350 9.38 -9.46 -1.63
C THR A 350 9.43 -7.96 -1.90
N LYS A 351 8.90 -7.17 -0.96
CA LYS A 351 9.02 -5.70 -0.97
C LYS A 351 10.42 -5.30 -0.50
N MET A 352 10.96 -4.23 -1.08
CA MET A 352 12.17 -3.60 -0.59
C MET A 352 11.96 -3.14 0.87
N SER A 353 12.84 -3.58 1.78
CA SER A 353 12.74 -3.23 3.19
C SER A 353 14.04 -2.63 3.70
N ALA A 354 13.94 -1.53 4.44
CA ALA A 354 15.07 -0.95 5.17
C ALA A 354 15.68 -1.91 6.21
N SER A 355 14.95 -2.97 6.61
CA SER A 355 15.46 -4.00 7.54
C SER A 355 16.42 -5.00 6.90
N ASP A 356 16.41 -5.14 5.57
CA ASP A 356 17.36 -5.97 4.83
C ASP A 356 18.21 -5.09 3.91
N GLN A 357 19.46 -4.84 4.33
CA GLN A 357 20.40 -3.99 3.61
C GLN A 357 20.74 -4.50 2.20
N ASN A 358 20.56 -5.80 1.94
CA ASN A 358 20.82 -6.42 0.65
C ASN A 358 19.59 -6.43 -0.26
N SER A 359 18.40 -6.09 0.26
CA SER A 359 17.17 -6.00 -0.52
C SER A 359 17.00 -4.67 -1.26
N ALA A 360 17.78 -3.67 -0.88
CA ALA A 360 17.53 -2.27 -1.20
C ALA A 360 18.78 -1.54 -1.69
N ILE A 361 18.56 -0.61 -2.64
CA ILE A 361 19.53 0.44 -2.99
C ILE A 361 19.17 1.69 -2.18
N PHE A 362 20.06 2.08 -1.27
CA PHE A 362 19.89 3.25 -0.41
C PHE A 362 20.46 4.51 -1.06
N LEU A 363 19.95 5.67 -0.67
CA LEU A 363 20.43 6.97 -1.18
C LEU A 363 21.80 7.36 -0.62
N THR A 364 22.28 6.61 0.37
CA THR A 364 23.59 6.73 0.97
C THR A 364 24.60 5.71 0.41
N ASP A 365 24.19 4.81 -0.48
CA ASP A 365 25.10 3.83 -1.08
C ASP A 365 26.16 4.53 -1.95
N THR A 366 27.41 4.06 -1.90
CA THR A 366 28.46 4.50 -2.82
C THR A 366 28.30 3.83 -4.19
N PRO A 367 28.94 4.34 -5.26
CA PRO A 367 28.90 3.70 -6.57
C PRO A 367 29.27 2.21 -6.53
N GLU A 368 30.31 1.85 -5.77
CA GLU A 368 30.78 0.48 -5.62
C GLU A 368 29.76 -0.40 -4.89
N MET A 369 29.05 0.16 -3.90
CA MET A 369 27.98 -0.55 -3.20
C MET A 369 26.79 -0.81 -4.13
N ILE A 370 26.39 0.17 -4.95
CA ILE A 370 25.30 0.04 -5.91
C ILE A 370 25.63 -1.08 -6.92
N GLU A 371 26.82 -1.03 -7.54
CA GLU A 371 27.27 -2.07 -8.47
C GLU A 371 27.31 -3.45 -7.82
N ALA A 372 27.88 -3.54 -6.61
CA ALA A 372 27.99 -4.81 -5.89
C ALA A 372 26.62 -5.41 -5.58
N LYS A 373 25.65 -4.58 -5.14
CA LYS A 373 24.28 -5.01 -4.84
C LYS A 373 23.55 -5.48 -6.08
N ILE A 374 23.60 -4.72 -7.18
CA ILE A 374 22.96 -5.11 -8.44
C ILE A 374 23.59 -6.41 -8.96
N LYS A 375 24.92 -6.50 -8.94
CA LYS A 375 25.64 -7.68 -9.44
C LYS A 375 25.30 -8.94 -8.63
N LYS A 376 25.33 -8.85 -7.29
CA LYS A 376 25.19 -10.02 -6.38
C LYS A 376 23.76 -10.37 -6.02
N HIS A 377 22.86 -9.39 -5.92
CA HIS A 377 21.55 -9.57 -5.32
C HIS A 377 20.38 -9.34 -6.27
N ALA A 378 20.56 -8.57 -7.37
CA ALA A 378 19.50 -8.42 -8.36
C ALA A 378 19.24 -9.77 -9.06
N PHE A 379 18.04 -10.31 -8.89
CA PHE A 379 17.63 -11.56 -9.54
C PHE A 379 17.69 -11.41 -11.07
N SER A 380 18.22 -12.44 -11.72
CA SER A 380 18.44 -12.49 -13.17
C SER A 380 17.41 -13.41 -13.80
N GLY A 381 16.76 -12.93 -14.87
CA GLY A 381 15.98 -13.77 -15.77
C GLY A 381 16.79 -14.35 -16.94
N GLY A 382 18.08 -13.99 -17.04
CA GLY A 382 19.01 -14.57 -18.01
C GLY A 382 19.60 -15.92 -17.56
N GLN A 383 20.23 -16.61 -18.50
CA GLN A 383 20.81 -17.94 -18.31
C GLN A 383 22.16 -17.89 -17.58
N VAL A 384 22.55 -19.04 -17.00
CA VAL A 384 23.80 -19.17 -16.23
C VAL A 384 25.02 -19.15 -17.17
N THR A 385 24.92 -19.84 -18.31
CA THR A 385 26.04 -19.90 -19.27
C THR A 385 25.85 -18.93 -20.42
N LEU A 386 26.97 -18.45 -20.99
CA LEU A 386 26.95 -17.58 -22.17
C LEU A 386 26.25 -18.27 -23.35
N GLN A 387 26.51 -19.57 -23.54
CA GLN A 387 25.93 -20.32 -24.64
C GLN A 387 24.40 -20.39 -24.54
N GLU A 388 23.88 -20.79 -23.39
CA GLU A 388 22.43 -20.82 -23.15
C GLU A 388 21.83 -19.42 -23.28
N GLN A 389 22.50 -18.37 -22.80
CA GLN A 389 22.01 -16.99 -22.94
C GLN A 389 21.90 -16.59 -24.42
N ARG A 390 22.85 -16.99 -25.27
CA ARG A 390 22.79 -16.71 -26.71
C ARG A 390 21.71 -17.52 -27.43
N GLU A 391 21.43 -18.73 -26.96
CA GLU A 391 20.49 -19.65 -27.59
C GLU A 391 19.04 -19.44 -27.14
N LEU A 392 18.82 -19.25 -25.84
CA LEU A 392 17.49 -19.18 -25.21
C LEU A 392 17.06 -17.77 -24.84
N GLY A 393 18.02 -16.84 -24.70
CA GLY A 393 17.75 -15.48 -24.22
C GLY A 393 17.33 -15.42 -22.74
N ALA A 394 16.81 -14.26 -22.34
CA ALA A 394 16.36 -14.00 -20.98
C ALA A 394 14.84 -13.83 -20.86
N ASP A 395 14.30 -14.24 -19.72
CA ASP A 395 12.95 -13.87 -19.30
C ASP A 395 12.99 -12.49 -18.62
N ILE A 396 12.59 -11.47 -19.38
CA ILE A 396 12.61 -10.07 -18.93
C ILE A 396 11.50 -9.74 -17.93
N ASP A 397 10.45 -10.57 -17.83
CA ASP A 397 9.31 -10.31 -16.93
C ASP A 397 9.69 -10.60 -15.47
N VAL A 398 10.62 -11.54 -15.26
CA VAL A 398 11.16 -11.87 -13.94
C VAL A 398 12.49 -11.18 -13.62
N ASP A 399 13.21 -10.64 -14.62
CA ASP A 399 14.51 -10.00 -14.41
C ASP A 399 14.41 -8.65 -13.68
N VAL A 400 14.92 -8.58 -12.46
CA VAL A 400 14.82 -7.38 -11.61
C VAL A 400 15.57 -6.19 -12.21
N SER A 401 16.67 -6.45 -12.93
CA SER A 401 17.46 -5.36 -13.50
C SER A 401 16.69 -4.68 -14.63
N TYR A 402 16.06 -5.48 -15.50
CA TYR A 402 15.17 -4.95 -16.52
C TYR A 402 13.93 -4.27 -15.93
N GLN A 403 13.32 -4.85 -14.89
CA GLN A 403 12.20 -4.20 -14.20
C GLN A 403 12.59 -2.84 -13.62
N TYR A 404 13.79 -2.68 -13.06
CA TYR A 404 14.27 -1.38 -12.58
C TYR A 404 14.57 -0.41 -13.73
N LEU A 405 15.07 -0.89 -14.88
CA LEU A 405 15.22 -0.04 -16.07
C LEU A 405 13.87 0.50 -16.55
N ARG A 406 12.81 -0.31 -16.53
CA ARG A 406 11.45 0.14 -16.82
C ARG A 406 10.98 1.25 -15.87
N PHE A 407 11.53 1.36 -14.65
CA PHE A 407 11.26 2.49 -13.76
C PHE A 407 12.14 3.70 -14.06
N PHE A 408 13.45 3.54 -14.19
CA PHE A 408 14.38 4.68 -14.17
C PHE A 408 14.83 5.20 -15.53
N MET A 409 14.68 4.40 -16.60
CA MET A 409 15.03 4.83 -17.95
C MET A 409 13.96 5.74 -18.53
N GLU A 410 14.31 6.94 -18.94
CA GLU A 410 13.35 7.91 -19.50
C GLU A 410 13.09 7.67 -21.00
N ASP A 411 14.06 7.12 -21.72
CA ASP A 411 13.98 6.79 -23.16
C ASP A 411 13.26 5.45 -23.39
N ASP A 412 12.02 5.49 -23.88
CA ASP A 412 11.24 4.29 -24.20
C ASP A 412 11.85 3.47 -25.34
N ALA A 413 12.38 4.12 -26.38
CA ALA A 413 12.95 3.41 -27.52
C ALA A 413 14.20 2.62 -27.10
N ARG A 414 15.03 3.20 -26.23
CA ARG A 414 16.18 2.50 -25.65
C ARG A 414 15.75 1.35 -24.76
N LEU A 415 14.70 1.53 -23.95
CA LEU A 415 14.17 0.48 -23.06
C LEU A 415 13.60 -0.70 -23.87
N GLU A 416 12.87 -0.42 -24.95
CA GLU A 416 12.36 -1.43 -25.89
C GLU A 416 13.50 -2.18 -26.56
N GLN A 417 14.52 -1.47 -27.04
CA GLN A 417 15.71 -2.10 -27.64
C GLN A 417 16.42 -3.04 -26.68
N ILE A 418 16.65 -2.61 -25.43
CA ILE A 418 17.26 -3.46 -24.39
C ILE A 418 16.40 -4.69 -24.13
N GLY A 419 15.08 -4.54 -24.03
CA GLY A 419 14.16 -5.65 -23.82
C GLY A 419 14.21 -6.67 -24.96
N ALA A 420 14.17 -6.19 -26.21
CA ALA A 420 14.25 -7.03 -27.39
C ALA A 420 15.59 -7.76 -27.50
N ASP A 421 16.71 -7.06 -27.29
CA ASP A 421 18.04 -7.67 -27.37
C ASP A 421 18.32 -8.65 -26.24
N TYR A 422 17.86 -8.36 -25.01
CA TYR A 422 18.05 -9.24 -23.87
C TYR A 422 17.19 -10.51 -23.99
N LYS A 423 15.93 -10.36 -24.41
CA LYS A 423 15.02 -11.49 -24.69
C LYS A 423 15.53 -12.37 -25.83
N ALA A 424 16.19 -11.79 -26.82
CA ALA A 424 16.78 -12.53 -27.95
C ALA A 424 18.19 -13.08 -27.67
N GLY A 425 18.74 -12.91 -26.48
CA GLY A 425 20.11 -13.36 -26.16
C GLY A 425 21.22 -12.53 -26.81
N LYS A 426 20.89 -11.41 -27.47
CA LYS A 426 21.87 -10.49 -28.07
C LYS A 426 22.58 -9.63 -27.01
N MET A 427 21.90 -9.33 -25.91
CA MET A 427 22.47 -8.66 -24.74
C MET A 427 22.63 -9.67 -23.60
N LEU A 428 23.72 -9.54 -22.85
CA LEU A 428 24.02 -10.38 -21.69
C LEU A 428 23.49 -9.72 -20.40
N THR A 429 23.18 -10.53 -19.39
CA THR A 429 22.75 -10.04 -18.06
C THR A 429 23.72 -9.02 -17.47
N GLY A 430 25.04 -9.25 -17.64
CA GLY A 430 26.06 -8.32 -17.16
C GLY A 430 26.00 -6.94 -17.81
N GLU A 431 25.58 -6.86 -19.08
CA GLU A 431 25.42 -5.60 -19.81
C GLU A 431 24.17 -4.85 -19.33
N VAL A 432 23.05 -5.56 -19.15
CA VAL A 432 21.80 -4.98 -18.60
C VAL A 432 22.03 -4.45 -17.19
N LYS A 433 22.68 -5.24 -16.33
CA LYS A 433 23.05 -4.84 -14.96
C LYS A 433 23.95 -3.61 -14.95
N LYS A 434 24.91 -3.51 -15.87
CA LYS A 434 25.78 -2.35 -15.99
C LYS A 434 25.01 -1.08 -16.35
N ILE A 435 24.14 -1.14 -17.36
CA ILE A 435 23.29 -0.01 -17.75
C ILE A 435 22.45 0.47 -16.57
N LEU A 436 21.87 -0.47 -15.80
CA LEU A 436 21.12 -0.12 -14.59
C LEU A 436 22.00 0.53 -13.53
N SER A 437 23.18 -0.03 -13.24
CA SER A 437 24.13 0.53 -12.28
C SER A 437 24.47 1.97 -12.62
N ASP A 438 24.81 2.24 -13.88
CA ASP A 438 25.21 3.58 -14.35
C ASP A 438 24.09 4.61 -14.08
N ILE A 439 22.83 4.26 -14.42
CA ILE A 439 21.66 5.13 -14.17
C ILE A 439 21.43 5.36 -12.67
N LEU A 440 21.53 4.30 -11.85
CA LEU A 440 21.30 4.42 -10.41
C LEU A 440 22.41 5.21 -9.72
N ILE A 441 23.67 5.02 -10.12
CA ILE A 441 24.82 5.78 -9.62
C ILE A 441 24.62 7.27 -9.91
N GLU A 442 24.23 7.62 -11.14
CA GLU A 442 23.96 9.00 -11.52
C GLU A 442 22.85 9.61 -10.65
N LYS A 443 21.71 8.91 -10.51
CA LYS A 443 20.57 9.39 -9.71
C LYS A 443 20.91 9.52 -8.23
N VAL A 444 21.60 8.54 -7.63
CA VAL A 444 22.03 8.61 -6.22
C VAL A 444 23.03 9.75 -6.01
N LYS A 445 24.00 9.91 -6.91
CA LYS A 445 24.98 11.00 -6.82
C LYS A 445 24.31 12.37 -6.93
N ALA A 446 23.36 12.54 -7.85
CA ALA A 446 22.58 13.77 -7.97
C ALA A 446 21.78 14.06 -6.70
N HIS A 447 21.12 13.05 -6.11
CA HIS A 447 20.42 13.17 -4.83
C HIS A 447 21.37 13.56 -3.69
N GLN A 448 22.53 12.91 -3.56
CA GLN A 448 23.51 13.21 -2.51
C GLN A 448 24.03 14.65 -2.62
N ILE A 449 24.26 15.14 -3.84
CA ILE A 449 24.65 16.53 -4.10
C ILE A 449 23.52 17.47 -3.65
N ALA A 450 22.28 17.25 -4.12
CA ALA A 450 21.13 18.06 -3.73
C ALA A 450 20.92 18.10 -2.21
N ARG A 451 21.03 16.93 -1.56
CA ARG A 451 20.92 16.76 -0.11
C ARG A 451 21.99 17.53 0.65
N SER A 452 23.21 17.65 0.11
CA SER A 452 24.30 18.40 0.74
C SER A 452 24.02 19.91 0.85
N TYR A 453 23.12 20.44 0.02
CA TYR A 453 22.67 21.83 0.07
C TYR A 453 21.49 22.05 1.04
N VAL A 454 20.94 20.99 1.64
CA VAL A 454 19.81 21.11 2.58
C VAL A 454 20.32 21.46 3.98
N THR A 455 20.36 22.75 4.28
CA THR A 455 20.74 23.28 5.60
C THR A 455 19.56 23.27 6.59
N ASP A 456 19.83 23.47 7.87
CA ASP A 456 18.80 23.59 8.90
C ASP A 456 17.81 24.74 8.61
N ASP A 457 18.29 25.84 8.02
CA ASP A 457 17.43 26.95 7.60
C ASP A 457 16.49 26.55 6.46
N VAL A 458 16.97 25.73 5.51
CA VAL A 458 16.13 25.19 4.44
C VAL A 458 15.07 24.26 5.02
N ILE A 459 15.45 23.34 5.91
CA ILE A 459 14.50 22.44 6.61
C ILE A 459 13.44 23.27 7.34
N LYS A 460 13.87 24.25 8.15
CA LYS A 460 12.99 25.14 8.89
C LYS A 460 12.06 25.91 7.97
N ALA A 461 12.54 26.36 6.81
CA ALA A 461 11.72 27.05 5.83
C ALA A 461 10.63 26.13 5.28
N PHE A 462 10.94 24.90 4.83
CA PHE A 462 9.93 23.93 4.39
C PHE A 462 8.92 23.59 5.49
N MET A 463 9.37 23.47 6.74
CA MET A 463 8.54 23.10 7.89
C MET A 463 7.84 24.27 8.59
N SER A 464 8.06 25.51 8.13
CA SER A 464 7.42 26.68 8.70
C SER A 464 5.94 26.76 8.29
N VAL A 465 5.07 27.01 9.26
CA VAL A 465 3.65 27.25 9.03
C VAL A 465 3.49 28.63 8.36
N ARG A 466 3.30 28.63 7.04
CA ARG A 466 3.18 29.85 6.21
C ARG A 466 2.18 29.65 5.08
N PRO A 467 1.57 30.72 4.56
CA PRO A 467 0.81 30.64 3.31
C PRO A 467 1.70 30.16 2.16
N LEU A 468 1.18 29.26 1.33
CA LEU A 468 1.86 28.83 0.10
C LEU A 468 1.44 29.72 -1.08
N ASN A 469 2.31 29.80 -2.09
CA ASN A 469 2.07 30.56 -3.31
C ASN A 469 1.53 29.65 -4.42
N TYR A 470 0.21 29.64 -4.65
CA TYR A 470 -0.44 28.74 -5.61
C TYR A 470 -1.71 29.29 -6.24
#